data_AF-A0AAV7GXW9-F1
#
_entry.id   AF-A0AAV7GXW9-F1
#
_cell.length_a   1.000
_cell.length_b   1.000
_cell.length_c   1.000
_cell.angle_alpha   90.00
_cell.angle_beta   90.00
_cell.angle_gamma   90.00
#
_symmetry.space_group_name_H-M   'P 1'
#
loop_
_entity.id
_entity.type
_entity.pdbx_description
1 polymer ?
#
loop_
_entity_poly.entity_id
_entity_poly.type
_entity_poly.pdbx_seq_one_letter_code
_entity_poly.pdbx_strand_id
1 'polypeptide(L)'
;MANLFRKQAQNYAASRPSYPPELFRYIASKCPGRRLAWDVGTGSGQAAAALSSIIKSVVATDVSPEQLSHTPSQIPNIRFILTPPSLPLADLHRIVAPPASIDLITVAQALHWLDLPVFYAQARSMLVPGGVMAAWCYTGAVIGEGRSRADEIYRQIYAELAPYWAEERRLVEEGYVGVEFPFRPVEGEQGTGPVVGFAAEREMTAADFLEYVRSWSAYQTAREKGVELLTEEIVEELGRAWGDDAEAIRTVRFPISLRIGKALLFAGPPPKALLFAGPPPEALLFAGPPPEVLLFAGPPPEVLHFAGPPPEALLFAGPSPEALHFARPPPKALLFVGPPPKALLFAGPPPEALLFAGPPPKVLLFVGPPPEVLHFAGPPPEALLFAGPPPEALHFARPPPKALLFAGPPPEALLFAGPPPEVQHFAGPPPEVQHFAGPPPEALLFSGPPPDVLSPAGPPPEVRTFAEASPDVQSYIGTPTKVLLTSDIRLRSS
;
A
#
# COMPACT_ATOMS: atom_id res chain seq x y z
N MET A 1 -5.99 -7.49 -35.23
CA MET A 1 -5.07 -7.83 -34.13
C MET A 1 -4.86 -9.33 -33.94
N ALA A 2 -5.89 -10.16 -33.68
CA ALA A 2 -5.70 -11.60 -33.37
C ALA A 2 -4.94 -12.44 -34.43
N ASN A 3 -5.09 -12.16 -35.73
CA ASN A 3 -4.34 -12.88 -36.77
C ASN A 3 -2.87 -12.44 -36.91
N LEU A 4 -2.51 -11.23 -36.46
CA LEU A 4 -1.14 -10.70 -36.51
C LEU A 4 -0.23 -11.49 -35.55
N PHE A 5 -0.75 -11.83 -34.36
CA PHE A 5 -0.01 -12.53 -33.32
C PHE A 5 0.27 -14.01 -33.62
N ARG A 6 -0.51 -14.66 -34.50
CA ARG A 6 -0.42 -16.11 -34.76
C ARG A 6 0.85 -16.50 -35.54
N LYS A 7 1.17 -15.83 -36.65
CA LYS A 7 2.44 -16.06 -37.40
C LYS A 7 3.65 -15.49 -36.65
N GLN A 8 3.43 -14.42 -35.88
CA GLN A 8 4.46 -13.75 -35.12
C GLN A 8 5.05 -14.65 -34.01
N ALA A 9 4.23 -15.43 -33.31
CA ALA A 9 4.70 -16.28 -32.19
C ALA A 9 5.74 -17.34 -32.62
N GLN A 10 5.55 -17.99 -33.77
CA GLN A 10 6.48 -19.01 -34.29
C GLN A 10 7.84 -18.41 -34.67
N ASN A 11 7.83 -17.35 -35.47
CA ASN A 11 9.07 -16.66 -35.86
C ASN A 11 9.76 -16.03 -34.65
N TYR A 12 8.98 -15.53 -33.68
CA TYR A 12 9.50 -14.95 -32.44
C TYR A 12 10.26 -15.96 -31.59
N ALA A 13 9.73 -17.18 -31.42
CA ALA A 13 10.40 -18.23 -30.66
C ALA A 13 11.75 -18.67 -31.28
N ALA A 14 11.85 -18.74 -32.61
CA ALA A 14 13.05 -19.20 -33.31
C ALA A 14 14.13 -18.11 -33.50
N SER A 15 13.74 -16.84 -33.62
CA SER A 15 14.64 -15.73 -33.99
C SER A 15 15.15 -14.88 -32.82
N ARG A 16 14.46 -14.91 -31.67
CA ARG A 16 14.82 -14.04 -30.53
C ARG A 16 16.04 -14.56 -29.75
N PRO A 17 16.88 -13.67 -29.22
CA PRO A 17 18.08 -14.05 -28.48
C PRO A 17 17.73 -14.63 -27.10
N SER A 18 18.48 -15.65 -26.68
CA SER A 18 18.37 -16.24 -25.35
C SER A 18 19.13 -15.40 -24.32
N TYR A 19 18.55 -15.23 -23.14
CA TYR A 19 19.19 -14.49 -22.06
C TYR A 19 20.42 -15.25 -21.50
N PRO A 20 21.50 -14.54 -21.11
CA PRO A 20 22.72 -15.17 -20.62
C PRO A 20 22.49 -15.80 -19.22
N PRO A 21 23.01 -17.01 -18.93
CA PRO A 21 22.88 -17.64 -17.62
C PRO A 21 23.41 -16.79 -16.45
N GLU A 22 24.40 -15.93 -16.70
CA GLU A 22 24.98 -14.97 -15.76
C GLU A 22 23.92 -14.02 -15.18
N LEU A 23 22.96 -13.58 -16.00
CA LEU A 23 21.87 -12.71 -15.57
C LEU A 23 21.03 -13.38 -14.48
N PHE A 24 20.60 -14.62 -14.73
CA PHE A 24 19.76 -15.36 -13.79
C PHE A 24 20.53 -15.76 -12.53
N ARG A 25 21.82 -16.10 -12.65
CA ARG A 25 22.70 -16.34 -11.49
C ARG A 25 22.83 -15.09 -10.62
N TYR A 26 23.02 -13.93 -11.23
CA TYR A 26 23.07 -12.65 -10.52
C TYR A 26 21.73 -12.37 -9.81
N ILE A 27 20.60 -12.46 -10.51
CA ILE A 27 19.27 -12.24 -9.92
C ILE A 27 19.03 -13.18 -8.73
N ALA A 28 19.25 -14.49 -8.92
CA ALA A 28 19.03 -15.49 -7.87
C ALA A 28 20.05 -15.42 -6.71
N SER A 29 21.16 -14.69 -6.86
CA SER A 29 22.07 -14.37 -5.76
C SER A 29 21.50 -13.32 -4.82
N LYS A 30 20.54 -12.51 -5.28
CA LYS A 30 19.91 -11.44 -4.50
C LYS A 30 18.65 -11.90 -3.75
N CYS A 31 18.13 -13.08 -4.06
CA CYS A 31 16.92 -13.64 -3.46
C CYS A 31 17.19 -14.24 -2.07
N PRO A 32 16.23 -14.15 -1.13
CA PRO A 32 16.34 -14.76 0.20
C PRO A 32 16.16 -16.29 0.14
N GLY A 33 15.52 -16.79 -0.91
CA GLY A 33 15.23 -18.19 -1.15
C GLY A 33 15.10 -18.48 -2.65
N ARG A 34 14.97 -19.76 -2.99
CA ARG A 34 14.84 -20.25 -4.37
C ARG A 34 13.71 -21.28 -4.51
N ARG A 35 12.62 -21.09 -3.75
CA ARG A 35 11.49 -22.02 -3.70
C ARG A 35 10.49 -21.75 -4.83
N LEU A 36 10.09 -20.50 -5.02
CA LEU A 36 9.06 -20.15 -6.00
C LEU A 36 9.39 -18.85 -6.73
N ALA A 37 9.32 -18.89 -8.06
CA ALA A 37 9.38 -17.71 -8.91
C ALA A 37 8.07 -17.53 -9.70
N TRP A 38 7.74 -16.28 -10.00
CA TRP A 38 6.66 -15.94 -10.93
C TRP A 38 7.21 -15.13 -12.10
N ASP A 39 7.12 -15.70 -13.30
CA ASP A 39 7.52 -15.07 -14.56
C ASP A 39 6.28 -14.47 -15.25
N VAL A 40 6.25 -13.15 -15.36
CA VAL A 40 5.10 -12.35 -15.80
C VAL A 40 5.31 -11.93 -17.25
N GLY A 41 4.31 -12.17 -18.10
CA GLY A 41 4.44 -11.98 -19.53
C GLY A 41 5.49 -12.93 -20.11
N THR A 42 5.37 -14.22 -19.78
CA THR A 42 6.41 -15.23 -20.08
C THR A 42 6.60 -15.47 -21.57
N GLY A 43 5.62 -15.09 -22.41
CA GLY A 43 5.62 -15.35 -23.84
C GLY A 43 5.72 -16.85 -24.11
N SER A 44 6.70 -17.23 -24.92
CA SER A 44 6.98 -18.63 -25.25
C SER A 44 7.86 -19.33 -24.17
N GLY A 45 8.08 -18.68 -23.02
CA GLY A 45 8.70 -19.31 -21.85
C GLY A 45 10.22 -19.23 -21.77
N GLN A 46 10.88 -18.35 -22.52
CA GLN A 46 12.36 -18.27 -22.55
C GLN A 46 12.96 -17.98 -21.17
N ALA A 47 12.41 -17.01 -20.43
CA ALA A 47 12.89 -16.68 -19.08
C ALA A 47 12.50 -17.75 -18.06
N ALA A 48 11.25 -18.22 -18.09
CA ALA A 48 10.79 -19.33 -17.26
C ALA A 48 11.64 -20.61 -17.40
N ALA A 49 12.03 -20.97 -18.62
CA ALA A 49 12.90 -22.12 -18.88
C ALA A 49 14.30 -21.94 -18.30
N ALA A 50 14.87 -20.74 -18.34
CA ALA A 50 16.15 -20.48 -17.69
C ALA A 50 16.02 -20.51 -16.16
N LEU A 51 14.95 -19.93 -15.61
CA LEU A 51 14.65 -19.93 -14.17
C LEU A 51 14.47 -21.34 -13.60
N SER A 52 13.90 -22.25 -14.37
CA SER A 52 13.62 -23.62 -13.91
C SER A 52 14.87 -24.41 -13.52
N SER A 53 16.05 -24.00 -14.02
CA SER A 53 17.34 -24.59 -13.67
C SER A 53 17.89 -24.13 -12.31
N ILE A 54 17.38 -23.01 -11.77
CA ILE A 54 17.92 -22.38 -10.54
C ILE A 54 16.88 -22.14 -9.45
N ILE A 55 15.58 -22.17 -9.77
CA ILE A 55 14.46 -22.07 -8.83
C ILE A 55 13.70 -23.39 -8.79
N LYS A 56 13.30 -23.81 -7.58
CA LYS A 56 12.61 -25.09 -7.36
C LYS A 56 11.28 -25.20 -8.11
N SER A 57 10.51 -24.13 -8.22
CA SER A 57 9.25 -24.08 -8.96
C SER A 57 9.04 -22.71 -9.59
N VAL A 58 8.51 -22.69 -10.82
CA VAL A 58 8.21 -21.48 -11.58
C VAL A 58 6.73 -21.50 -11.97
N VAL A 59 6.03 -20.42 -11.69
CA VAL A 59 4.72 -20.13 -12.29
C VAL A 59 4.96 -19.10 -13.38
N ALA A 60 4.48 -19.38 -14.58
CA ALA A 60 4.72 -18.53 -15.74
C ALA A 60 3.39 -18.14 -16.36
N THR A 61 3.09 -16.83 -16.42
CA THR A 61 1.79 -16.31 -16.86
C THR A 61 1.93 -15.50 -18.13
N ASP A 62 1.00 -15.69 -19.07
CA ASP A 62 0.85 -14.82 -20.24
C ASP A 62 -0.63 -14.63 -20.58
N VAL A 63 -0.93 -13.57 -21.33
CA VAL A 63 -2.29 -13.26 -21.83
C VAL A 63 -2.56 -13.86 -23.21
N SER A 64 -1.51 -14.23 -23.94
CA SER A 64 -1.63 -14.81 -25.28
C SER A 64 -1.65 -16.34 -25.23
N PRO A 65 -2.78 -16.99 -25.60
CA PRO A 65 -2.81 -18.44 -25.74
C PRO A 65 -1.86 -18.94 -26.83
N GLU A 66 -1.60 -18.14 -27.87
CA GLU A 66 -0.66 -18.46 -28.94
C GLU A 66 0.80 -18.49 -28.45
N GLN A 67 1.19 -17.57 -27.57
CA GLN A 67 2.52 -17.62 -26.96
C GLN A 67 2.67 -18.88 -26.10
N LEU A 68 1.67 -19.16 -25.27
CA LEU A 68 1.67 -20.34 -24.41
C LEU A 68 1.68 -21.67 -25.18
N SER A 69 1.10 -21.74 -26.38
CA SER A 69 1.14 -22.94 -27.21
C SER A 69 2.54 -23.30 -27.72
N HIS A 70 3.50 -22.38 -27.64
CA HIS A 70 4.91 -22.59 -28.01
C HIS A 70 5.83 -22.81 -26.81
N THR A 71 5.27 -22.89 -25.60
CA THR A 71 6.06 -23.15 -24.40
C THR A 71 6.58 -24.59 -24.38
N PRO A 72 7.76 -24.83 -23.78
CA PRO A 72 8.30 -26.19 -23.65
C PRO A 72 7.43 -27.01 -22.70
N SER A 73 6.62 -27.91 -23.26
CA SER A 73 5.62 -28.72 -22.55
C SER A 73 6.18 -29.76 -21.57
N GLN A 74 7.51 -29.90 -21.48
CA GLN A 74 8.18 -30.99 -20.75
C GLN A 74 9.03 -30.54 -19.55
N ILE A 75 9.01 -29.25 -19.17
CA ILE A 75 9.81 -28.80 -18.01
C ILE A 75 9.00 -29.03 -16.73
N PRO A 76 9.39 -30.00 -15.87
CA PRO A 76 8.51 -30.55 -14.83
C PRO A 76 8.21 -29.57 -13.69
N ASN A 77 9.03 -28.55 -13.50
CA ASN A 77 8.89 -27.57 -12.42
C ASN A 77 8.35 -26.20 -12.88
N ILE A 78 7.82 -26.11 -14.11
CA ILE A 78 7.14 -24.91 -14.60
C ILE A 78 5.63 -25.16 -14.76
N ARG A 79 4.81 -24.23 -14.26
CA ARG A 79 3.38 -24.17 -14.53
C ARG A 79 3.07 -22.96 -15.40
N PHE A 80 2.78 -23.19 -16.67
CA PHE A 80 2.32 -22.17 -17.61
C PHE A 80 0.81 -21.93 -17.44
N ILE A 81 0.40 -20.67 -17.33
CA ILE A 81 -0.99 -20.28 -17.04
C ILE A 81 -1.41 -19.16 -17.99
N LEU A 82 -2.53 -19.37 -18.68
CA LEU A 82 -3.22 -18.31 -19.42
C LEU A 82 -3.98 -17.42 -18.43
N THR A 83 -3.71 -16.12 -18.45
CA THR A 83 -4.38 -15.12 -17.62
C THR A 83 -5.13 -14.09 -18.48
N PRO A 84 -6.23 -13.51 -18.00
CA PRO A 84 -6.82 -12.34 -18.67
C PRO A 84 -5.87 -11.12 -18.58
N PRO A 85 -6.03 -10.10 -19.46
CA PRO A 85 -5.21 -8.87 -19.43
C PRO A 85 -5.28 -8.09 -18.13
N SER A 86 -6.40 -8.18 -17.41
CA SER A 86 -6.55 -7.64 -16.07
C SER A 86 -7.05 -8.75 -15.16
N LEU A 87 -6.35 -8.95 -14.05
CA LEU A 87 -6.69 -9.97 -13.06
C LEU A 87 -6.82 -9.30 -11.69
N PRO A 88 -8.00 -9.35 -11.04
CA PRO A 88 -8.16 -8.84 -9.69
C PRO A 88 -7.20 -9.52 -8.71
N LEU A 89 -6.78 -8.81 -7.66
CA LEU A 89 -5.80 -9.30 -6.69
C LEU A 89 -6.20 -10.65 -6.05
N ALA A 90 -7.47 -10.82 -5.70
CA ALA A 90 -7.98 -12.07 -5.12
C ALA A 90 -7.86 -13.26 -6.09
N ASP A 91 -8.11 -13.04 -7.38
CA ASP A 91 -7.95 -14.07 -8.40
C ASP A 91 -6.48 -14.38 -8.66
N LEU A 92 -5.62 -13.36 -8.64
CA LEU A 92 -4.18 -13.54 -8.74
C LEU A 92 -3.65 -14.44 -7.60
N HIS A 93 -4.09 -14.20 -6.36
CA HIS A 93 -3.70 -15.04 -5.21
C HIS A 93 -4.17 -16.49 -5.33
N ARG A 94 -5.31 -16.71 -5.98
CA ARG A 94 -5.87 -18.05 -6.22
C ARG A 94 -5.17 -18.78 -7.36
N ILE A 95 -4.88 -18.08 -8.46
CA ILE A 95 -4.40 -18.66 -9.71
C ILE A 95 -2.87 -18.81 -9.71
N VAL A 96 -2.15 -17.77 -9.27
CA VAL A 96 -0.69 -17.70 -9.35
C VAL A 96 -0.06 -18.27 -8.09
N ALA A 97 -0.20 -17.58 -6.96
CA ALA A 97 0.35 -17.99 -5.67
C ALA A 97 -0.28 -17.23 -4.50
N PRO A 98 -0.32 -17.82 -3.29
CA PRO A 98 -0.78 -17.11 -2.09
C PRO A 98 0.02 -15.83 -1.80
N PRO A 99 -0.51 -14.91 -0.98
CA PRO A 99 0.25 -13.77 -0.47
C PRO A 99 1.57 -14.20 0.18
N ALA A 100 2.59 -13.34 0.10
CA ALA A 100 3.89 -13.54 0.75
C ALA A 100 4.53 -14.92 0.54
N SER A 101 4.48 -15.45 -0.68
CA SER A 101 4.90 -16.82 -0.98
C SER A 101 5.88 -16.96 -2.15
N ILE A 102 6.17 -15.89 -2.88
CA ILE A 102 7.08 -15.86 -4.04
C ILE A 102 8.43 -15.29 -3.61
N ASP A 103 9.53 -15.97 -3.93
CA ASP A 103 10.89 -15.48 -3.64
C ASP A 103 11.38 -14.49 -4.70
N LEU A 104 10.95 -14.68 -5.95
CA LEU A 104 11.40 -13.93 -7.12
C LEU A 104 10.24 -13.69 -8.10
N ILE A 105 10.01 -12.43 -8.47
CA ILE A 105 9.15 -12.08 -9.61
C ILE A 105 10.04 -11.60 -10.75
N THR A 106 9.83 -12.12 -11.95
CA THR A 106 10.54 -11.72 -13.17
C THR A 106 9.60 -11.14 -14.21
N VAL A 107 10.06 -10.11 -14.91
CA VAL A 107 9.40 -9.55 -16.10
C VAL A 107 10.45 -9.37 -17.19
N ALA A 108 10.45 -10.25 -18.19
CA ALA A 108 11.47 -10.29 -19.23
C ALA A 108 10.89 -9.79 -20.56
N GLN A 109 11.27 -8.58 -21.00
CA GLN A 109 10.75 -7.92 -22.22
C GLN A 109 9.24 -7.61 -22.23
N ALA A 110 8.57 -7.59 -21.07
CA ALA A 110 7.12 -7.36 -20.99
C ALA A 110 6.68 -6.17 -20.11
N LEU A 111 7.59 -5.52 -19.37
CA LEU A 111 7.23 -4.54 -18.34
C LEU A 111 6.42 -3.36 -18.92
N HIS A 112 6.75 -2.92 -20.13
CA HIS A 112 6.11 -1.81 -20.82
C HIS A 112 4.65 -2.07 -21.23
N TRP A 113 4.17 -3.32 -21.19
CA TRP A 113 2.77 -3.65 -21.47
C TRP A 113 1.88 -3.67 -20.21
N LEU A 114 2.47 -3.52 -19.02
CA LEU A 114 1.76 -3.66 -17.76
C LEU A 114 1.25 -2.31 -17.25
N ASP A 115 0.08 -2.34 -16.60
CA ASP A 115 -0.34 -1.27 -15.69
C ASP A 115 0.58 -1.29 -14.46
N LEU A 116 1.62 -0.46 -14.46
CA LEU A 116 2.70 -0.52 -13.49
C LEU A 116 2.22 -0.29 -12.04
N PRO A 117 1.39 0.73 -11.73
CA PRO A 117 0.86 0.89 -10.37
C PRO A 117 0.11 -0.34 -9.86
N VAL A 118 -0.80 -0.90 -10.67
CA VAL A 118 -1.57 -2.09 -10.30
C VAL A 118 -0.64 -3.31 -10.14
N PHE A 119 0.25 -3.50 -11.09
CA PHE A 119 1.20 -4.61 -11.10
C PHE A 119 2.14 -4.55 -9.89
N TYR A 120 2.67 -3.38 -9.51
CA TYR A 120 3.56 -3.27 -8.36
C TYR A 120 2.83 -3.54 -7.03
N ALA A 121 1.55 -3.14 -6.90
CA ALA A 121 0.75 -3.52 -5.74
C ALA A 121 0.57 -5.05 -5.65
N GLN A 122 0.28 -5.70 -6.78
CA GLN A 122 0.17 -7.15 -6.87
C GLN A 122 1.49 -7.86 -6.55
N ALA A 123 2.60 -7.42 -7.16
CA ALA A 123 3.93 -7.98 -6.94
C ALA A 123 4.35 -7.90 -5.48
N ARG A 124 4.16 -6.73 -4.83
CA ARG A 124 4.43 -6.56 -3.40
C ARG A 124 3.60 -7.50 -2.53
N SER A 125 2.33 -7.73 -2.86
CA SER A 125 1.46 -8.61 -2.06
C SER A 125 1.89 -10.08 -2.06
N MET A 126 2.59 -10.53 -3.11
CA MET A 126 2.95 -11.94 -3.28
C MET A 126 4.40 -12.25 -2.93
N LEU A 127 5.30 -11.26 -2.96
CA LEU A 127 6.70 -11.45 -2.57
C LEU A 127 6.84 -11.76 -1.09
N VAL A 128 7.69 -12.72 -0.74
CA VAL A 128 8.12 -12.95 0.65
C VAL A 128 8.90 -11.73 1.18
N PRO A 129 9.10 -11.60 2.50
CA PRO A 129 10.03 -10.64 3.08
C PRO A 129 11.42 -10.71 2.43
N GLY A 130 11.87 -9.59 1.88
CA GLY A 130 13.15 -9.53 1.17
C GLY A 130 13.15 -10.22 -0.20
N GLY A 131 12.01 -10.73 -0.67
CA GLY A 131 11.83 -11.27 -2.02
C GLY A 131 12.16 -10.25 -3.09
N VAL A 132 12.57 -10.71 -4.26
CA VAL A 132 13.14 -9.87 -5.31
C VAL A 132 12.15 -9.66 -6.45
N MET A 133 12.04 -8.42 -6.91
CA MET A 133 11.45 -8.06 -8.19
C MET A 133 12.58 -7.77 -9.17
N ALA A 134 12.59 -8.44 -10.32
CA ALA A 134 13.54 -8.21 -11.40
C ALA A 134 12.80 -8.00 -12.73
N ALA A 135 13.08 -6.89 -13.41
CA ALA A 135 12.53 -6.62 -14.73
C ALA A 135 13.65 -6.21 -15.67
N TRP A 136 13.68 -6.77 -16.88
CA TRP A 136 14.72 -6.44 -17.84
C TRP A 136 14.20 -6.40 -19.26
N CYS A 137 14.91 -5.65 -20.10
CA CYS A 137 14.80 -5.67 -21.53
C CYS A 137 16.20 -5.75 -22.13
N TYR A 138 16.29 -6.26 -23.35
CA TYR A 138 17.41 -5.94 -24.22
C TYR A 138 17.03 -4.80 -25.16
N THR A 139 17.99 -3.92 -25.42
CA THR A 139 17.85 -2.75 -26.30
C THR A 139 18.23 -3.12 -27.74
N GLY A 140 18.53 -2.11 -28.57
CA GLY A 140 19.01 -2.30 -29.94
C GLY A 140 20.17 -3.29 -30.05
N ALA A 141 20.18 -4.04 -31.15
CA ALA A 141 21.22 -5.01 -31.48
C ALA A 141 22.54 -4.28 -31.78
N VAL A 142 23.66 -4.93 -31.47
CA VAL A 142 25.01 -4.47 -31.79
C VAL A 142 25.69 -5.56 -32.60
N ILE A 143 26.00 -5.26 -33.86
CA ILE A 143 26.65 -6.22 -34.76
C ILE A 143 28.17 -6.12 -34.60
N GLY A 144 28.81 -7.18 -34.10
CA GLY A 144 30.23 -7.15 -33.75
C GLY A 144 30.54 -6.08 -32.71
N GLU A 145 31.43 -5.15 -33.04
CA GLU A 145 31.80 -4.02 -32.17
C GLU A 145 30.88 -2.78 -32.29
N GLY A 146 29.80 -2.86 -33.08
CA GLY A 146 28.83 -1.76 -33.24
C GLY A 146 29.31 -0.59 -34.10
N ARG A 147 30.30 -0.82 -34.96
CA ARG A 147 30.90 0.22 -35.82
C ARG A 147 31.04 -0.21 -37.28
N SER A 148 30.46 -1.35 -37.64
CA SER A 148 30.53 -1.87 -39.00
C SER A 148 29.47 -1.22 -39.89
N ARG A 149 29.65 -1.28 -41.22
CA ARG A 149 28.62 -0.83 -42.18
C ARG A 149 27.28 -1.52 -41.95
N ALA A 150 27.28 -2.80 -41.55
CA ALA A 150 26.06 -3.53 -41.22
C ALA A 150 25.32 -2.92 -40.02
N ASP A 151 26.05 -2.37 -39.03
CA ASP A 151 25.47 -1.68 -37.88
C ASP A 151 24.83 -0.33 -38.28
N GLU A 152 25.45 0.39 -39.22
CA GLU A 152 24.88 1.62 -39.79
C GLU A 152 23.57 1.35 -40.53
N ILE A 153 23.54 0.33 -41.39
CA ILE A 153 22.35 -0.10 -42.13
C ILE A 153 21.25 -0.53 -41.13
N TYR A 154 21.61 -1.31 -40.10
CA TYR A 154 20.69 -1.65 -39.02
C TYR A 154 20.08 -0.42 -38.36
N ARG A 155 20.89 0.59 -38.00
CA ARG A 155 20.41 1.84 -37.40
C ARG A 155 19.50 2.63 -38.33
N GLN A 156 19.76 2.62 -39.64
CA GLN A 156 18.90 3.25 -40.65
C GLN A 156 17.53 2.56 -40.72
N ILE A 157 17.51 1.22 -40.84
CA ILE A 157 16.27 0.42 -40.81
C ILE A 157 15.49 0.73 -39.53
N TYR A 158 16.16 0.80 -38.38
CA TYR A 158 15.52 1.10 -37.10
C TYR A 158 14.88 2.49 -37.07
N ALA A 159 15.59 3.50 -37.57
CA ALA A 159 15.11 4.88 -37.62
C ALA A 159 13.91 5.05 -38.56
N GLU A 160 13.92 4.37 -39.71
CA GLU A 160 12.78 4.41 -40.64
C GLU A 160 11.54 3.70 -40.10
N LEU A 161 11.73 2.69 -39.23
CA LEU A 161 10.63 2.05 -38.49
C LEU A 161 10.11 2.85 -37.30
N ALA A 162 10.75 3.96 -36.93
CA ALA A 162 10.37 4.77 -35.77
C ALA A 162 8.86 5.10 -35.70
N PRO A 163 8.20 5.53 -36.79
CA PRO A 163 6.77 5.88 -36.78
C PRO A 163 5.81 4.69 -36.60
N TYR A 164 6.31 3.46 -36.65
CA TYR A 164 5.50 2.23 -36.58
C TYR A 164 5.65 1.48 -35.26
N TRP A 165 6.56 1.93 -34.38
CA TRP A 165 6.65 1.39 -33.03
C TRP A 165 5.44 1.81 -32.18
N ALA A 166 5.02 0.92 -31.29
CA ALA A 166 4.06 1.25 -30.25
C ALA A 166 4.71 2.21 -29.24
N GLU A 167 3.98 3.21 -28.77
CA GLU A 167 4.48 4.25 -27.86
C GLU A 167 5.04 3.63 -26.56
N GLU A 168 4.41 2.57 -26.06
CA GLU A 168 4.82 1.84 -24.88
C GLU A 168 6.27 1.33 -24.98
N ARG A 169 6.74 1.04 -26.20
CA ARG A 169 8.08 0.53 -26.44
C ARG A 169 9.19 1.56 -26.17
N ARG A 170 8.85 2.84 -26.04
CA ARG A 170 9.79 3.90 -25.64
C ARG A 170 10.52 3.53 -24.34
N LEU A 171 9.85 2.87 -23.40
CA LEU A 171 10.45 2.41 -22.16
C LEU A 171 11.59 1.41 -22.39
N VAL A 172 11.50 0.56 -23.42
CA VAL A 172 12.55 -0.39 -23.81
C VAL A 172 13.74 0.33 -24.42
N GLU A 173 13.51 1.32 -25.29
CA GLU A 173 14.57 2.14 -25.89
C GLU A 173 15.39 2.89 -24.83
N GLU A 174 14.70 3.39 -23.81
CA GLU A 174 15.32 4.07 -22.67
C GLU A 174 15.91 3.08 -21.64
N GLY A 175 15.95 1.77 -21.93
CA GLY A 175 16.52 0.75 -21.05
C GLY A 175 15.85 0.67 -19.67
N TYR A 176 14.56 1.03 -19.61
CA TYR A 176 13.80 1.22 -18.38
C TYR A 176 14.36 2.25 -17.40
N VAL A 177 15.27 3.15 -17.80
CA VAL A 177 15.90 4.15 -16.89
C VAL A 177 14.85 5.03 -16.20
N GLY A 178 13.87 5.54 -16.95
CA GLY A 178 12.82 6.43 -16.45
C GLY A 178 11.62 5.72 -15.81
N VAL A 179 11.60 4.39 -15.79
CA VAL A 179 10.48 3.62 -15.22
C VAL A 179 10.49 3.71 -13.70
N GLU A 180 9.36 4.10 -13.12
CA GLU A 180 9.18 4.03 -11.67
C GLU A 180 9.37 2.60 -11.19
N PHE A 181 10.19 2.39 -10.16
CA PHE A 181 10.47 1.06 -9.65
C PHE A 181 10.45 1.07 -8.12
N PRO A 182 9.25 0.96 -7.50
CA PRO A 182 9.01 1.20 -6.07
C PRO A 182 9.42 -0.01 -5.20
N PHE A 183 10.69 -0.39 -5.29
CA PHE A 183 11.33 -1.45 -4.52
C PHE A 183 12.64 -0.93 -3.91
N ARG A 184 13.15 -1.57 -2.87
CA ARG A 184 14.45 -1.18 -2.30
C ARG A 184 15.61 -1.72 -3.13
N PRO A 185 16.74 -1.01 -3.21
CA PRO A 185 17.96 -1.55 -3.82
C PRO A 185 18.32 -2.92 -3.23
N VAL A 186 18.81 -3.82 -4.08
CA VAL A 186 19.42 -5.07 -3.62
C VAL A 186 20.81 -4.78 -3.04
N GLU A 187 21.34 -5.72 -2.26
CA GLU A 187 22.68 -5.58 -1.69
C GLU A 187 23.75 -5.44 -2.78
N GLY A 188 24.65 -4.47 -2.62
CA GLY A 188 25.71 -4.16 -3.57
C GLY A 188 25.33 -3.15 -4.65
N GLU A 189 24.06 -2.75 -4.76
CA GLU A 189 23.60 -1.76 -5.73
C GLU A 189 23.22 -0.44 -5.03
N GLN A 190 23.59 0.69 -5.63
CA GLN A 190 23.22 2.03 -5.10
C GLN A 190 21.75 2.39 -5.33
N GLY A 191 21.11 1.74 -6.30
CA GLY A 191 19.73 1.99 -6.71
C GLY A 191 19.06 0.72 -7.21
N THR A 192 17.93 0.86 -7.90
CA THR A 192 17.19 -0.26 -8.49
C THR A 192 17.54 -0.49 -9.96
N GLY A 193 18.74 -0.08 -10.36
CA GLY A 193 19.25 -0.18 -11.72
C GLY A 193 19.05 1.06 -12.59
N PRO A 194 19.26 0.94 -13.91
CA PRO A 194 19.63 -0.30 -14.59
C PRO A 194 21.01 -0.83 -14.18
N VAL A 195 21.08 -2.11 -13.80
CA VAL A 195 22.33 -2.86 -13.70
C VAL A 195 22.73 -3.22 -15.13
N VAL A 196 23.94 -2.80 -15.51
CA VAL A 196 24.52 -2.98 -16.85
C VAL A 196 25.63 -4.03 -16.82
N GLY A 197 26.01 -4.55 -17.99
CA GLY A 197 27.06 -5.57 -18.12
C GLY A 197 26.57 -6.96 -18.51
N PHE A 198 25.27 -7.13 -18.71
CA PHE A 198 24.69 -8.34 -19.31
C PHE A 198 24.39 -8.09 -20.79
N ALA A 199 24.61 -9.09 -21.62
CA ALA A 199 24.18 -9.08 -23.01
C ALA A 199 23.71 -10.48 -23.40
N ALA A 200 22.60 -10.57 -24.12
CA ALA A 200 22.30 -11.77 -24.88
C ALA A 200 23.15 -11.77 -26.16
N GLU A 201 23.61 -12.93 -26.58
CA GLU A 201 24.50 -13.06 -27.74
C GLU A 201 23.97 -14.16 -28.65
N ARG A 202 24.08 -13.95 -29.95
CA ARG A 202 23.71 -14.94 -30.95
C ARG A 202 24.67 -14.86 -32.14
N GLU A 203 25.12 -16.01 -32.59
CA GLU A 203 25.80 -16.16 -33.88
C GLU A 203 24.76 -16.15 -34.99
N MET A 204 24.90 -15.22 -35.94
CA MET A 204 23.90 -14.97 -36.98
C MET A 204 24.56 -14.78 -38.34
N THR A 205 23.96 -15.38 -39.37
CA THR A 205 24.17 -14.96 -40.77
C THR A 205 23.40 -13.67 -41.06
N ALA A 206 23.66 -13.03 -42.20
CA ALA A 206 22.86 -11.89 -42.66
C ALA A 206 21.37 -12.26 -42.81
N ALA A 207 21.09 -13.47 -43.29
CA ALA A 207 19.74 -13.99 -43.44
C ALA A 207 19.03 -14.15 -42.09
N ASP A 208 19.72 -14.70 -41.07
CA ASP A 208 19.18 -14.81 -39.71
C ASP A 208 18.83 -13.43 -39.13
N PHE A 209 19.69 -12.43 -39.37
CA PHE A 209 19.46 -11.09 -38.87
C PHE A 209 18.27 -10.41 -39.55
N LEU A 210 18.08 -10.63 -40.85
CA LEU A 210 16.89 -10.16 -41.56
C LEU A 210 15.60 -10.82 -41.03
N GLU A 211 15.63 -12.12 -40.71
CA GLU A 211 14.49 -12.78 -40.05
C GLU A 211 14.20 -12.19 -38.66
N TYR A 212 15.25 -11.84 -37.92
CA TYR A 212 15.09 -11.10 -36.66
C TYR A 212 14.41 -9.74 -36.87
N VAL A 213 14.80 -8.95 -37.87
CA VAL A 213 14.15 -7.68 -38.23
C VAL A 213 12.68 -7.92 -38.62
N ARG A 214 12.39 -8.95 -39.43
CA ARG A 214 11.02 -9.31 -39.82
C ARG A 214 10.14 -9.69 -38.64
N SER A 215 10.71 -10.16 -37.53
CA SER A 215 9.97 -10.47 -36.30
C SER A 215 9.46 -9.24 -35.54
N TRP A 216 9.93 -8.04 -35.88
CA TRP A 216 9.58 -6.81 -35.16
C TRP A 216 8.14 -6.37 -35.45
N SER A 217 7.44 -5.95 -34.40
CA SER A 217 6.08 -5.44 -34.53
C SER A 217 6.02 -4.22 -35.46
N ALA A 218 6.98 -3.29 -35.36
CA ALA A 218 7.01 -2.11 -36.25
C ALA A 218 7.17 -2.48 -37.72
N TYR A 219 7.99 -3.47 -38.06
CA TYR A 219 8.12 -3.94 -39.44
C TYR A 219 6.80 -4.51 -39.95
N GLN A 220 6.11 -5.34 -39.15
CA GLN A 220 4.79 -5.87 -39.51
C GLN A 220 3.75 -4.76 -39.69
N THR A 221 3.70 -3.78 -38.78
CA THR A 221 2.79 -2.64 -38.87
C THR A 221 3.09 -1.75 -40.08
N ALA A 222 4.37 -1.56 -40.43
CA ALA A 222 4.76 -0.85 -41.65
C ALA A 222 4.25 -1.59 -42.90
N ARG A 223 4.43 -2.90 -42.95
CA ARG A 223 3.94 -3.75 -44.05
C ARG A 223 2.43 -3.72 -44.21
N GLU A 224 1.67 -3.78 -43.11
CA GLU A 224 0.22 -3.65 -43.15
C GLU A 224 -0.24 -2.29 -43.71
N LYS A 225 0.56 -1.24 -43.49
CA LYS A 225 0.35 0.09 -44.05
C LYS A 225 0.91 0.27 -45.47
N GLY A 226 1.36 -0.82 -46.11
CA GLY A 226 1.86 -0.82 -47.48
C GLY A 226 3.31 -0.38 -47.63
N VAL A 227 4.08 -0.31 -46.54
CA VAL A 227 5.50 0.06 -46.55
C VAL A 227 6.36 -1.19 -46.42
N GLU A 228 7.07 -1.54 -47.49
CA GLU A 228 8.10 -2.59 -47.47
C GLU A 228 9.47 -1.94 -47.29
N LEU A 229 10.05 -2.12 -46.11
CA LEU A 229 11.32 -1.51 -45.75
C LEU A 229 12.52 -2.37 -46.15
N LEU A 230 12.37 -3.70 -46.18
CA LEU A 230 13.45 -4.60 -46.56
C LEU A 230 13.41 -4.81 -48.07
N THR A 231 13.70 -3.74 -48.81
CA THR A 231 13.83 -3.76 -50.27
C THR A 231 14.99 -4.67 -50.69
N GLU A 232 14.98 -5.13 -51.95
CA GLU A 232 16.08 -5.93 -52.51
C GLU A 232 17.44 -5.22 -52.34
N GLU A 233 17.47 -3.90 -52.53
CA GLU A 233 18.66 -3.07 -52.36
C GLU A 233 19.20 -3.10 -50.92
N ILE A 234 18.33 -2.90 -49.91
CA ILE A 234 18.74 -2.93 -48.50
C ILE A 234 19.20 -4.33 -48.09
N VAL A 235 18.53 -5.37 -48.58
CA VAL A 235 18.89 -6.77 -48.31
C VAL A 235 20.26 -7.10 -48.89
N GLU A 236 20.54 -6.70 -50.13
CA GLU A 236 21.85 -6.89 -50.76
C GLU A 236 22.94 -6.07 -50.08
N GLU A 237 22.65 -4.82 -49.73
CA GLU A 237 23.61 -3.94 -49.07
C GLU A 237 24.00 -4.50 -47.69
N LEU A 238 23.01 -4.94 -46.90
CA LEU A 238 23.27 -5.60 -45.63
C LEU A 238 24.09 -6.88 -45.82
N GLY A 239 23.75 -7.70 -46.83
CA GLY A 239 24.50 -8.91 -47.16
C GLY A 239 25.98 -8.62 -47.43
N ARG A 240 26.26 -7.66 -48.33
CA ARG A 240 27.64 -7.22 -48.63
C ARG A 240 28.36 -6.66 -47.40
N ALA A 241 27.66 -5.91 -46.55
CA ALA A 241 28.24 -5.35 -45.34
C ALA A 241 28.48 -6.39 -44.22
N TRP A 242 27.77 -7.52 -44.28
CA TRP A 242 27.86 -8.62 -43.33
C TRP A 242 29.10 -9.49 -43.56
N GLY A 243 29.52 -9.67 -44.81
CA GLY A 243 30.74 -10.38 -45.15
C GLY A 243 30.79 -10.70 -46.63
N ASP A 244 32.00 -11.00 -47.11
CA ASP A 244 32.22 -11.36 -48.52
C ASP A 244 31.64 -12.75 -48.88
N ASP A 245 31.28 -13.54 -47.87
CA ASP A 245 30.61 -14.84 -48.00
C ASP A 245 29.15 -14.75 -47.49
N ALA A 246 28.22 -15.34 -48.24
CA ALA A 246 26.80 -15.38 -47.88
C ALA A 246 26.54 -16.13 -46.56
N GLU A 247 27.44 -17.04 -46.19
CA GLU A 247 27.38 -17.82 -44.95
C GLU A 247 28.23 -17.21 -43.82
N ALA A 248 28.70 -15.96 -43.98
CA ALA A 248 29.48 -15.28 -42.95
C ALA A 248 28.69 -15.16 -41.63
N ILE A 249 29.23 -15.76 -40.58
CA ILE A 249 28.66 -15.73 -39.23
C ILE A 249 29.25 -14.55 -38.46
N ARG A 250 28.38 -13.76 -37.81
CA ARG A 250 28.79 -12.72 -36.87
C ARG A 250 28.07 -12.86 -35.55
N THR A 251 28.80 -12.56 -34.47
CA THR A 251 28.21 -12.36 -33.15
C THR A 251 27.38 -11.07 -33.13
N VAL A 252 26.09 -11.20 -32.86
CA VAL A 252 25.17 -10.10 -32.61
C VAL A 252 24.88 -10.05 -31.11
N ARG A 253 25.14 -8.90 -30.49
CA ARG A 253 24.97 -8.67 -29.05
C ARG A 253 23.72 -7.84 -28.80
N PHE A 254 22.99 -8.17 -27.75
CA PHE A 254 21.79 -7.46 -27.32
C PHE A 254 21.99 -7.03 -25.87
N PRO A 255 22.45 -5.79 -25.63
CA PRO A 255 22.70 -5.28 -24.28
C PRO A 255 21.43 -5.33 -23.44
N ILE A 256 21.55 -5.83 -22.20
CA ILE A 256 20.42 -5.99 -21.27
C ILE A 256 20.49 -4.91 -20.20
N SER A 257 19.36 -4.24 -20.00
CA SER A 257 19.13 -3.30 -18.90
C SER A 257 18.27 -3.98 -17.85
N LEU A 258 18.82 -4.23 -16.66
CA LEU A 258 18.13 -4.90 -15.56
C LEU A 258 17.73 -3.90 -14.47
N ARG A 259 16.44 -3.81 -14.17
CA ARG A 259 15.94 -3.24 -12.91
C ARG A 259 15.75 -4.33 -11.88
N ILE A 260 16.25 -4.13 -10.67
CA ILE A 260 16.16 -5.13 -9.60
C ILE A 260 16.00 -4.48 -8.23
N GLY A 261 15.13 -5.04 -7.39
CA GLY A 261 14.91 -4.52 -6.05
C GLY A 261 14.23 -5.53 -5.12
N LYS A 262 14.35 -5.31 -3.82
CA LYS A 262 13.71 -6.11 -2.78
C LYS A 262 12.36 -5.53 -2.40
N ALA A 263 11.38 -6.39 -2.20
CA ALA A 263 10.14 -6.04 -1.53
C ALA A 263 10.41 -5.68 -0.07
N LEU A 264 9.81 -4.56 0.36
CA LEU A 264 9.58 -4.31 1.78
C LEU A 264 8.31 -5.06 2.18
N LEU A 265 8.46 -6.27 2.72
CA LEU A 265 7.34 -6.99 3.31
C LEU A 265 7.75 -7.49 4.69
N PHE A 266 6.99 -7.13 5.72
CA PHE A 266 7.13 -7.70 7.07
C PHE A 266 6.21 -8.93 7.16
N ALA A 267 6.75 -10.13 6.94
CA ALA A 267 6.00 -11.39 7.02
C ALA A 267 6.67 -12.45 7.93
N GLY A 268 7.47 -11.99 8.90
CA GLY A 268 7.88 -12.76 10.09
C GLY A 268 7.48 -11.98 11.34
N PRO A 269 7.67 -12.51 12.58
CA PRO A 269 7.41 -11.73 13.79
C PRO A 269 8.20 -10.43 13.68
N PRO A 270 7.51 -9.28 13.62
CA PRO A 270 8.17 -8.01 13.46
C PRO A 270 9.09 -7.75 14.67
N PRO A 271 10.09 -6.87 14.54
CA PRO A 271 10.80 -6.37 15.72
C PRO A 271 9.76 -5.85 16.73
N LYS A 272 10.03 -5.98 18.04
CA LYS A 272 9.11 -5.53 19.10
C LYS A 272 8.56 -4.12 18.88
N ALA A 273 9.37 -3.23 18.29
CA ALA A 273 8.94 -1.91 17.89
C ALA A 273 9.30 -1.62 16.43
N LEU A 274 8.40 -0.96 15.71
CA LEU A 274 8.61 -0.47 14.35
C LEU A 274 8.41 1.05 14.31
N LEU A 275 9.44 1.78 13.87
CA LEU A 275 9.48 3.24 13.81
C LEU A 275 9.55 3.74 12.37
N PHE A 276 8.62 4.60 11.98
CA PHE A 276 8.67 5.34 10.72
C PHE A 276 9.12 6.78 10.97
N ALA A 277 10.41 7.04 10.73
CA ALA A 277 11.02 8.36 10.83
C ALA A 277 10.79 9.25 9.58
N GLY A 278 10.36 8.66 8.45
CA GLY A 278 10.01 9.34 7.20
C GLY A 278 8.67 8.82 6.64
N PRO A 279 8.22 9.31 5.45
CA PRO A 279 6.92 8.94 4.91
C PRO A 279 6.84 7.42 4.63
N PRO A 280 5.85 6.72 5.21
CA PRO A 280 5.59 5.32 4.94
C PRO A 280 4.97 5.13 3.53
N PRO A 281 4.84 3.89 3.03
CA PRO A 281 4.06 3.59 1.82
C PRO A 281 2.62 4.11 1.94
N GLU A 282 1.94 4.40 0.82
CA GLU A 282 0.54 4.90 0.81
C GLU A 282 -0.44 4.00 1.59
N ALA A 283 -0.23 2.68 1.52
CA ALA A 283 -0.99 1.71 2.27
C ALA A 283 -0.05 0.77 3.04
N LEU A 284 -0.33 0.56 4.34
CA LEU A 284 0.38 -0.39 5.18
C LEU A 284 -0.60 -1.46 5.67
N LEU A 285 -0.39 -2.70 5.22
CA LEU A 285 -1.30 -3.82 5.43
C LEU A 285 -0.60 -4.94 6.21
N PHE A 286 -1.18 -5.32 7.34
CA PHE A 286 -0.68 -6.44 8.14
C PHE A 286 -1.63 -7.64 8.04
N ALA A 287 -1.16 -8.68 7.35
CA ALA A 287 -1.87 -9.96 7.24
C ALA A 287 -1.59 -10.92 8.44
N GLY A 288 -0.48 -10.71 9.17
CA GLY A 288 -0.09 -11.42 10.39
C GLY A 288 0.00 -10.49 11.62
N PRO A 289 0.42 -10.99 12.80
CA PRO A 289 0.51 -10.16 14.01
C PRO A 289 1.49 -8.99 13.81
N PRO A 290 1.07 -7.74 14.07
CA PRO A 290 1.92 -6.55 13.97
C PRO A 290 2.96 -6.49 15.11
N PRO A 291 3.94 -5.54 15.07
CA PRO A 291 4.85 -5.31 16.21
C PRO A 291 4.09 -4.99 17.49
N GLU A 292 4.69 -5.24 18.66
CA GLU A 292 4.09 -4.83 19.95
C GLU A 292 3.86 -3.30 19.94
N VAL A 293 4.78 -2.55 19.35
CA VAL A 293 4.72 -1.08 19.24
C VAL A 293 4.88 -0.63 17.78
N LEU A 294 3.95 0.21 17.31
CA LEU A 294 4.02 0.87 16.01
C LEU A 294 4.03 2.39 16.18
N LEU A 295 5.08 3.08 15.70
CA LEU A 295 5.27 4.52 15.88
C LEU A 295 5.47 5.24 14.54
N PHE A 296 4.69 6.30 14.33
CA PHE A 296 4.82 7.23 13.19
C PHE A 296 5.32 8.60 13.68
N ALA A 297 6.56 8.95 13.33
CA ALA A 297 7.12 10.27 13.62
C ALA A 297 6.76 11.31 12.54
N GLY A 298 6.60 10.87 11.29
CA GLY A 298 6.11 11.66 10.16
C GLY A 298 4.64 11.37 9.82
N PRO A 299 4.11 11.88 8.69
CA PRO A 299 2.75 11.57 8.24
C PRO A 299 2.60 10.04 8.02
N PRO A 300 1.46 9.43 8.37
CA PRO A 300 1.23 8.00 8.33
C PRO A 300 0.72 7.59 6.93
N PRO A 301 0.56 6.28 6.63
CA PRO A 301 -0.09 5.86 5.39
C PRO A 301 -1.51 6.44 5.32
N GLU A 302 -2.02 6.70 4.11
CA GLU A 302 -3.43 7.08 3.91
C GLU A 302 -4.36 5.97 4.41
N VAL A 303 -3.94 4.72 4.24
CA VAL A 303 -4.69 3.54 4.68
C VAL A 303 -3.82 2.66 5.58
N LEU A 304 -4.23 2.52 6.84
CA LEU A 304 -3.65 1.58 7.81
C LEU A 304 -4.68 0.51 8.17
N HIS A 305 -4.39 -0.75 7.84
CA HIS A 305 -5.34 -1.86 8.06
C HIS A 305 -4.68 -3.08 8.71
N PHE A 306 -5.38 -3.64 9.70
CA PHE A 306 -5.01 -4.88 10.38
C PHE A 306 -6.11 -5.92 10.15
N ALA A 307 -5.75 -7.03 9.49
CA ALA A 307 -6.68 -8.15 9.31
C ALA A 307 -6.81 -9.01 10.59
N GLY A 308 -5.76 -8.99 11.44
CA GLY A 308 -5.68 -9.64 12.75
C GLY A 308 -5.71 -8.64 13.92
N PRO A 309 -5.42 -9.08 15.16
CA PRO A 309 -5.32 -8.17 16.30
C PRO A 309 -4.24 -7.09 16.02
N PRO A 310 -4.53 -5.81 16.34
CA PRO A 310 -3.62 -4.69 16.13
C PRO A 310 -2.44 -4.72 17.13
N PRO A 311 -1.41 -3.84 17.01
CA PRO A 311 -0.30 -3.77 17.96
C PRO A 311 -0.81 -3.51 19.40
N GLU A 312 -0.03 -3.84 20.42
CA GLU A 312 -0.40 -3.51 21.81
C GLU A 312 -0.46 -2.00 22.01
N ALA A 313 0.46 -1.26 21.36
CA ALA A 313 0.48 0.20 21.35
C ALA A 313 0.64 0.76 19.93
N LEU A 314 -0.21 1.74 19.60
CA LEU A 314 -0.15 2.50 18.35
C LEU A 314 0.01 4.00 18.64
N LEU A 315 1.10 4.59 18.13
CA LEU A 315 1.50 5.97 18.43
C LEU A 315 1.66 6.82 17.17
N PHE A 316 1.01 7.99 17.15
CA PHE A 316 1.17 9.00 16.10
C PHE A 316 1.76 10.28 16.68
N ALA A 317 3.04 10.54 16.40
CA ALA A 317 3.69 11.80 16.79
C ALA A 317 3.41 12.94 15.80
N GLY A 318 3.23 12.61 14.51
CA GLY A 318 2.81 13.52 13.44
C GLY A 318 1.28 13.52 13.21
N PRO A 319 0.78 14.11 12.10
CA PRO A 319 -0.64 14.00 11.73
C PRO A 319 -1.06 12.53 11.60
N SER A 320 -2.32 12.19 11.88
CA SER A 320 -2.83 10.83 11.74
C SER A 320 -3.45 10.59 10.35
N PRO A 321 -3.83 9.34 9.99
CA PRO A 321 -4.63 9.08 8.80
C PRO A 321 -5.96 9.83 8.85
N GLU A 322 -6.63 10.06 7.70
CA GLU A 322 -7.93 10.75 7.69
C GLU A 322 -9.03 9.96 8.43
N ALA A 323 -9.00 8.63 8.33
CA ALA A 323 -9.91 7.72 9.00
C ALA A 323 -9.15 6.52 9.58
N LEU A 324 -9.55 6.11 10.78
CA LEU A 324 -9.01 4.92 11.43
C LEU A 324 -10.16 4.01 11.88
N HIS A 325 -10.14 2.76 11.41
CA HIS A 325 -11.24 1.81 11.60
C HIS A 325 -10.75 0.50 12.21
N PHE A 326 -11.37 0.10 13.32
CA PHE A 326 -11.11 -1.17 13.99
C PHE A 326 -12.35 -2.07 13.93
N ALA A 327 -12.28 -3.10 13.08
CA ALA A 327 -13.33 -4.12 12.94
C ALA A 327 -13.30 -5.20 14.05
N ARG A 328 -12.25 -5.20 14.88
CA ARG A 328 -11.98 -6.09 16.03
C ARG A 328 -11.44 -5.23 17.19
N PRO A 329 -11.29 -5.76 18.42
CA PRO A 329 -10.77 -4.98 19.53
C PRO A 329 -9.47 -4.23 19.15
N PRO A 330 -9.39 -2.91 19.42
CA PRO A 330 -8.26 -2.04 19.08
C PRO A 330 -7.02 -2.33 19.98
N PRO A 331 -5.88 -1.65 19.77
CA PRO A 331 -4.73 -1.72 20.69
C PRO A 331 -5.12 -1.50 22.14
N LYS A 332 -4.34 -1.98 23.11
CA LYS A 332 -4.57 -1.61 24.52
C LYS A 332 -4.36 -0.11 24.74
N ALA A 333 -3.39 0.47 24.05
CA ALA A 333 -3.10 1.90 24.10
C ALA A 333 -3.07 2.53 22.70
N LEU A 334 -3.81 3.63 22.53
CA LEU A 334 -3.81 4.46 21.33
C LEU A 334 -3.47 5.91 21.71
N LEU A 335 -2.36 6.43 21.18
CA LEU A 335 -1.85 7.77 21.51
C LEU A 335 -1.70 8.65 20.25
N PHE A 336 -2.31 9.83 20.30
CA PHE A 336 -2.17 10.88 19.29
C PHE A 336 -1.48 12.10 19.89
N VAL A 337 -0.27 12.41 19.46
CA VAL A 337 0.45 13.64 19.82
C VAL A 337 0.18 14.75 18.80
N GLY A 338 0.10 14.39 17.50
CA GLY A 338 -0.34 15.28 16.43
C GLY A 338 -1.86 15.27 16.20
N PRO A 339 -2.37 15.95 15.14
CA PRO A 339 -3.81 16.01 14.86
C PRO A 339 -4.37 14.60 14.57
N PRO A 340 -5.44 14.18 15.28
CA PRO A 340 -6.08 12.87 15.18
C PRO A 340 -7.03 12.76 13.97
N PRO A 341 -7.53 11.55 13.65
CA PRO A 341 -8.30 11.34 12.44
C PRO A 341 -9.61 12.13 12.49
N LYS A 342 -10.11 12.54 11.31
CA LYS A 342 -11.43 13.18 11.20
C LYS A 342 -12.55 12.24 11.66
N ALA A 343 -12.36 10.93 11.49
CA ALA A 343 -13.25 9.89 11.96
C ALA A 343 -12.46 8.74 12.63
N LEU A 344 -12.82 8.44 13.88
CA LEU A 344 -12.31 7.29 14.64
C LEU A 344 -13.49 6.38 14.99
N LEU A 345 -13.50 5.16 14.45
CA LEU A 345 -14.63 4.25 14.54
C LEU A 345 -14.22 2.91 15.17
N PHE A 346 -14.92 2.52 16.22
CA PHE A 346 -14.76 1.24 16.90
C PHE A 346 -16.03 0.40 16.70
N ALA A 347 -15.92 -0.74 16.03
CA ALA A 347 -17.04 -1.68 15.89
C ALA A 347 -17.21 -2.60 17.13
N GLY A 348 -16.22 -2.63 18.02
CA GLY A 348 -16.20 -3.39 19.28
C GLY A 348 -15.74 -2.53 20.47
N PRO A 349 -15.41 -3.12 21.64
CA PRO A 349 -14.95 -2.35 22.80
C PRO A 349 -13.69 -1.54 22.45
N PRO A 350 -13.59 -0.26 22.85
CA PRO A 350 -12.47 0.65 22.59
C PRO A 350 -11.20 0.28 23.38
N PRO A 351 -10.04 0.94 23.12
CA PRO A 351 -8.78 0.63 23.83
C PRO A 351 -8.92 0.86 25.35
N GLU A 352 -8.12 0.14 26.16
CA GLU A 352 -8.05 0.37 27.62
C GLU A 352 -7.62 1.84 27.93
N ALA A 353 -6.74 2.41 27.10
CA ALA A 353 -6.32 3.80 27.17
C ALA A 353 -6.37 4.49 25.79
N LEU A 354 -7.10 5.61 25.72
CA LEU A 354 -7.14 6.52 24.57
C LEU A 354 -6.64 7.91 24.98
N LEU A 355 -5.51 8.34 24.41
CA LEU A 355 -4.81 9.54 24.84
C LEU A 355 -4.64 10.53 23.67
N PHE A 356 -5.01 11.79 23.91
CA PHE A 356 -4.80 12.91 22.98
C PHE A 356 -3.93 14.00 23.63
N ALA A 357 -2.74 14.24 23.08
CA ALA A 357 -1.92 15.39 23.45
C ALA A 357 -2.22 16.64 22.58
N GLY A 358 -2.79 16.45 21.38
CA GLY A 358 -3.29 17.49 20.47
C GLY A 358 -4.83 17.62 20.45
N PRO A 359 -5.42 18.50 19.60
CA PRO A 359 -6.88 18.69 19.55
C PRO A 359 -7.60 17.44 18.97
N PRO A 360 -8.58 16.84 19.66
CA PRO A 360 -9.34 15.66 19.27
C PRO A 360 -10.31 15.94 18.09
N PRO A 361 -10.92 14.90 17.49
CA PRO A 361 -11.99 15.08 16.50
C PRO A 361 -13.14 15.94 17.04
N LYS A 362 -13.86 16.66 16.17
CA LYS A 362 -14.94 17.58 16.57
C LYS A 362 -16.08 16.92 17.36
N VAL A 363 -16.39 15.67 17.03
CA VAL A 363 -17.42 14.86 17.69
C VAL A 363 -16.81 13.50 18.03
N LEU A 364 -17.01 13.07 19.27
CA LEU A 364 -16.60 11.74 19.74
C LEU A 364 -17.84 11.03 20.32
N LEU A 365 -18.19 9.88 19.74
CA LEU A 365 -19.39 9.10 20.09
C LEU A 365 -19.00 7.69 20.51
N PHE A 366 -19.47 7.27 21.68
CA PHE A 366 -19.34 5.89 22.16
C PHE A 366 -20.71 5.20 22.16
N VAL A 367 -20.87 4.22 21.27
CA VAL A 367 -22.09 3.40 21.16
C VAL A 367 -22.05 2.17 22.08
N GLY A 368 -20.84 1.69 22.42
CA GLY A 368 -20.57 0.67 23.44
C GLY A 368 -19.82 1.24 24.66
N PRO A 369 -19.41 0.42 25.65
CA PRO A 369 -18.66 0.91 26.81
C PRO A 369 -17.33 1.53 26.35
N PRO A 370 -16.98 2.75 26.79
CA PRO A 370 -15.75 3.49 26.47
C PRO A 370 -14.53 2.94 27.22
N PRO A 371 -13.31 3.45 26.96
CA PRO A 371 -12.11 3.09 27.71
C PRO A 371 -12.30 3.22 29.23
N GLU A 372 -11.59 2.47 30.06
CA GLU A 372 -11.60 2.68 31.52
C GLU A 372 -11.12 4.10 31.88
N VAL A 373 -10.12 4.61 31.13
CA VAL A 373 -9.57 5.95 31.30
C VAL A 373 -9.62 6.73 29.98
N LEU A 374 -10.28 7.89 30.00
CA LEU A 374 -10.30 8.85 28.90
C LEU A 374 -9.70 10.19 29.34
N HIS A 375 -8.58 10.59 28.71
CA HIS A 375 -7.83 11.78 29.11
C HIS A 375 -7.57 12.74 27.94
N PHE A 376 -7.89 14.02 28.13
CA PHE A 376 -7.62 15.10 27.18
C PHE A 376 -6.61 16.10 27.76
N ALA A 377 -5.40 16.13 27.22
CA ALA A 377 -4.39 17.13 27.58
C ALA A 377 -4.53 18.44 26.76
N GLY A 378 -5.09 18.34 25.54
CA GLY A 378 -5.46 19.45 24.65
C GLY A 378 -6.93 19.90 24.81
N PRO A 379 -7.40 20.88 24.01
CA PRO A 379 -8.82 21.26 24.02
C PRO A 379 -9.68 20.05 23.58
N PRO A 380 -10.76 19.68 24.27
CA PRO A 380 -11.58 18.49 23.99
C PRO A 380 -12.51 18.65 22.76
N PRO A 381 -13.24 17.60 22.32
CA PRO A 381 -14.23 17.73 21.23
C PRO A 381 -15.28 18.80 21.55
N GLU A 382 -15.94 19.36 20.52
CA GLU A 382 -17.04 20.32 20.72
C GLU A 382 -18.23 19.66 21.44
N ALA A 383 -18.48 18.39 21.14
CA ALA A 383 -19.48 17.56 21.81
C ALA A 383 -18.97 16.15 22.08
N LEU A 384 -19.22 15.65 23.30
CA LEU A 384 -18.89 14.30 23.74
C LEU A 384 -20.17 13.57 24.17
N LEU A 385 -20.47 12.44 23.52
CA LEU A 385 -21.73 11.71 23.70
C LEU A 385 -21.47 10.25 24.10
N PHE A 386 -22.15 9.81 25.15
CA PHE A 386 -22.16 8.41 25.62
C PHE A 386 -23.56 7.83 25.52
N ALA A 387 -23.74 6.85 24.62
CA ALA A 387 -24.99 6.10 24.50
C ALA A 387 -25.04 4.89 25.45
N GLY A 388 -23.88 4.34 25.83
CA GLY A 388 -23.70 3.31 26.87
C GLY A 388 -23.10 3.86 28.18
N PRO A 389 -22.75 3.00 29.16
CA PRO A 389 -22.08 3.45 30.39
C PRO A 389 -20.74 4.12 30.04
N PRO A 390 -20.34 5.24 30.68
CA PRO A 390 -19.16 6.07 30.42
C PRO A 390 -17.87 5.51 31.04
N PRO A 391 -16.68 6.12 30.80
CA PRO A 391 -15.41 5.61 31.36
C PRO A 391 -15.43 5.67 32.89
N GLU A 392 -14.72 4.79 33.58
CA GLU A 392 -14.57 4.88 35.04
C GLU A 392 -13.95 6.22 35.45
N ALA A 393 -12.98 6.73 34.66
CA ALA A 393 -12.38 8.03 34.85
C ALA A 393 -12.35 8.88 33.56
N LEU A 394 -12.94 10.08 33.63
CA LEU A 394 -12.92 11.09 32.57
C LEU A 394 -12.20 12.36 33.04
N HIS A 395 -11.09 12.72 32.39
CA HIS A 395 -10.25 13.85 32.80
C HIS A 395 -9.97 14.86 31.69
N PHE A 396 -10.11 16.15 32.02
CA PHE A 396 -9.81 17.27 31.12
C PHE A 396 -8.77 18.21 31.76
N ALA A 397 -7.60 18.36 31.12
CA ALA A 397 -6.56 19.28 31.55
C ALA A 397 -6.79 20.74 31.08
N ARG A 398 -7.74 20.95 30.16
CA ARG A 398 -8.15 22.24 29.57
C ARG A 398 -9.68 22.38 29.66
N PRO A 399 -10.27 23.56 29.31
CA PRO A 399 -11.72 23.71 29.35
C PRO A 399 -12.43 22.58 28.59
N PRO A 400 -13.45 21.95 29.21
CA PRO A 400 -14.16 20.77 28.72
C PRO A 400 -15.03 21.07 27.47
N PRO A 401 -15.70 20.06 26.85
CA PRO A 401 -16.59 20.30 25.71
C PRO A 401 -17.67 21.34 26.02
N LYS A 402 -18.27 21.96 25.00
CA LYS A 402 -19.43 22.83 25.21
C LYS A 402 -20.63 22.05 25.73
N ALA A 403 -20.79 20.82 25.24
CA ALA A 403 -21.86 19.92 25.63
C ALA A 403 -21.32 18.53 26.01
N LEU A 404 -21.76 18.05 27.18
CA LEU A 404 -21.49 16.70 27.67
C LEU A 404 -22.81 15.99 27.95
N LEU A 405 -23.08 14.90 27.24
CA LEU A 405 -24.38 14.23 27.23
C LEU A 405 -24.25 12.74 27.58
N PHE A 406 -25.00 12.31 28.60
CA PHE A 406 -25.08 10.91 29.03
C PHE A 406 -26.51 10.38 28.89
N ALA A 407 -26.69 9.40 27.99
CA ALA A 407 -27.96 8.69 27.85
C ALA A 407 -28.08 7.48 28.81
N GLY A 408 -26.95 6.95 29.30
CA GLY A 408 -26.86 5.89 30.32
C GLY A 408 -26.39 6.41 31.69
N PRO A 409 -26.15 5.52 32.68
CA PRO A 409 -25.62 5.90 34.00
C PRO A 409 -24.26 6.60 33.85
N PRO A 410 -23.95 7.68 34.59
CA PRO A 410 -22.73 8.50 34.43
C PRO A 410 -21.49 7.86 35.08
N PRO A 411 -20.26 8.44 34.94
CA PRO A 411 -19.07 7.87 35.58
C PRO A 411 -19.11 8.06 37.10
N GLU A 412 -18.33 7.31 37.87
CA GLU A 412 -18.27 7.45 39.34
C GLU A 412 -17.75 8.84 39.76
N ALA A 413 -16.80 9.38 39.02
CA ALA A 413 -16.23 10.70 39.27
C ALA A 413 -16.05 11.55 38.00
N LEU A 414 -16.37 12.84 38.09
CA LEU A 414 -16.04 13.86 37.09
C LEU A 414 -15.12 14.91 37.69
N LEU A 415 -13.93 15.09 37.09
CA LEU A 415 -12.90 16.00 37.57
C LEU A 415 -12.52 17.01 36.49
N PHE A 416 -12.64 18.30 36.81
CA PHE A 416 -12.29 19.40 35.91
C PHE A 416 -11.22 20.30 36.53
N ALA A 417 -10.10 20.44 35.83
CA ALA A 417 -9.03 21.37 36.22
C ALA A 417 -9.38 22.87 35.98
N GLY A 418 -10.54 23.16 35.36
CA GLY A 418 -11.06 24.50 35.06
C GLY A 418 -12.60 24.55 35.13
N PRO A 419 -13.28 25.57 34.57
CA PRO A 419 -14.75 25.61 34.53
C PRO A 419 -15.31 24.42 33.73
N PRO A 420 -16.45 23.83 34.13
CA PRO A 420 -17.13 22.72 33.45
C PRO A 420 -17.80 23.12 32.11
N PRO A 421 -18.39 22.17 31.34
CA PRO A 421 -19.17 22.47 30.14
C PRO A 421 -20.30 23.46 30.40
N GLU A 422 -20.67 24.31 29.41
CA GLU A 422 -21.82 25.22 29.52
C GLU A 422 -23.11 24.45 29.85
N VAL A 423 -23.28 23.28 29.23
CA VAL A 423 -24.43 22.39 29.42
C VAL A 423 -23.97 20.98 29.77
N GLN A 424 -24.50 20.46 30.88
CA GLN A 424 -24.41 19.04 31.25
C GLN A 424 -25.82 18.47 31.39
N HIS A 425 -26.08 17.35 30.71
CA HIS A 425 -27.38 16.68 30.76
C HIS A 425 -27.23 15.18 31.02
N PHE A 426 -27.94 14.71 32.04
CA PHE A 426 -27.97 13.32 32.45
C PHE A 426 -29.41 12.80 32.40
N ALA A 427 -29.62 11.72 31.64
CA ALA A 427 -30.92 11.05 31.58
C ALA A 427 -31.26 10.26 32.87
N GLY A 428 -30.28 10.03 33.76
CA GLY A 428 -30.41 9.34 35.05
C GLY A 428 -29.75 10.09 36.22
N PRO A 429 -29.48 9.43 37.38
CA PRO A 429 -28.75 10.05 38.49
C PRO A 429 -27.33 10.45 38.05
N PRO A 430 -26.75 11.53 38.58
CA PRO A 430 -25.40 12.04 38.27
C PRO A 430 -24.27 11.26 38.99
N PRO A 431 -22.98 11.52 38.65
CA PRO A 431 -21.83 10.97 39.37
C PRO A 431 -21.87 11.25 40.87
N GLU A 432 -21.43 10.32 41.71
CA GLU A 432 -21.34 10.51 43.17
C GLU A 432 -20.44 11.70 43.54
N VAL A 433 -19.35 11.89 42.78
CA VAL A 433 -18.37 12.96 43.00
C VAL A 433 -18.23 13.85 41.77
N GLN A 434 -18.46 15.15 41.95
CA GLN A 434 -18.17 16.18 40.95
C GLN A 434 -17.32 17.30 41.54
N HIS A 435 -16.13 17.50 40.98
CA HIS A 435 -15.21 18.56 41.40
C HIS A 435 -14.83 19.48 40.23
N PHE A 436 -14.99 20.78 40.46
CA PHE A 436 -14.58 21.85 39.55
C PHE A 436 -13.60 22.79 40.23
N ALA A 437 -12.46 23.05 39.60
CA ALA A 437 -11.53 24.09 40.07
C ALA A 437 -11.96 25.53 39.66
N GLY A 438 -13.02 25.68 38.85
CA GLY A 438 -13.59 26.96 38.40
C GLY A 438 -15.09 27.13 38.74
N PRO A 439 -15.76 28.20 38.24
CA PRO A 439 -17.19 28.43 38.45
C PRO A 439 -18.02 27.30 37.83
N PRO A 440 -19.23 27.00 38.35
CA PRO A 440 -20.07 25.88 37.88
C PRO A 440 -20.73 26.14 36.52
N PRO A 441 -21.38 25.14 35.88
CA PRO A 441 -21.91 25.30 34.52
C PRO A 441 -23.12 26.24 34.49
N GLU A 442 -23.48 26.79 33.32
CA GLU A 442 -24.66 27.65 33.16
C GLU A 442 -25.96 26.86 33.38
N ALA A 443 -26.03 25.65 32.83
CA ALA A 443 -27.16 24.74 32.97
C ALA A 443 -26.72 23.34 33.41
N LEU A 444 -27.35 22.86 34.49
CA LEU A 444 -27.13 21.55 35.08
C LEU A 444 -28.49 20.82 35.17
N LEU A 445 -28.68 19.79 34.34
CA LEU A 445 -29.97 19.13 34.14
C LEU A 445 -29.90 17.63 34.49
N PHE A 446 -30.72 17.19 35.45
CA PHE A 446 -30.83 15.79 35.86
C PHE A 446 -32.28 15.32 35.84
N SER A 447 -32.50 14.09 35.41
CA SER A 447 -33.80 13.43 35.53
C SER A 447 -33.94 12.58 36.81
N GLY A 448 -32.91 12.53 37.68
CA GLY A 448 -32.84 11.76 38.94
C GLY A 448 -32.36 12.57 40.17
N PRO A 449 -32.06 11.92 41.33
CA PRO A 449 -31.56 12.59 42.53
C PRO A 449 -30.20 13.28 42.28
N PRO A 450 -29.81 14.32 43.04
CA PRO A 450 -28.52 15.01 42.86
C PRO A 450 -27.30 14.18 43.32
N PRO A 451 -26.06 14.62 43.03
CA PRO A 451 -24.85 13.91 43.49
C PRO A 451 -24.64 14.05 45.01
N ASP A 452 -23.96 13.10 45.64
CA ASP A 452 -23.66 13.13 47.08
C ASP A 452 -22.72 14.30 47.45
N VAL A 453 -21.72 14.56 46.60
CA VAL A 453 -20.73 15.62 46.80
C VAL A 453 -20.61 16.51 45.56
N LEU A 454 -20.94 17.80 45.73
CA LEU A 454 -20.77 18.83 44.70
C LEU A 454 -19.87 19.98 45.23
N SER A 455 -18.69 20.15 44.63
CA SER A 455 -17.69 21.12 45.11
C SER A 455 -17.13 22.03 43.98
N PRO A 456 -17.87 23.11 43.60
CA PRO A 456 -17.39 24.13 42.68
C PRO A 456 -16.62 25.27 43.37
N ALA A 457 -15.64 25.84 42.68
CA ALA A 457 -15.00 27.10 43.06
C ALA A 457 -15.82 28.30 42.53
N GLY A 458 -16.99 28.58 43.12
CA GLY A 458 -17.82 29.74 42.75
C GLY A 458 -19.30 29.67 43.20
N PRO A 459 -20.13 30.68 42.89
CA PRO A 459 -21.57 30.68 43.18
C PRO A 459 -22.33 29.65 42.32
N PRO A 460 -23.53 29.19 42.70
CA PRO A 460 -24.27 28.16 41.96
C PRO A 460 -24.68 28.58 40.51
N PRO A 461 -24.87 27.61 39.57
CA PRO A 461 -25.49 27.76 38.24
C PRO A 461 -26.77 28.58 38.23
N GLU A 462 -27.02 29.26 37.11
CA GLU A 462 -28.26 30.02 36.85
C GLU A 462 -29.49 29.12 36.70
N VAL A 463 -29.32 27.95 36.06
CA VAL A 463 -30.39 26.97 35.87
C VAL A 463 -30.00 25.63 36.47
N ARG A 464 -30.77 25.19 37.45
CA ARG A 464 -30.69 23.85 38.06
C ARG A 464 -32.07 23.22 38.06
N THR A 465 -32.14 21.97 37.60
CA THR A 465 -33.38 21.20 37.68
C THR A 465 -33.07 19.86 38.33
N PHE A 466 -33.70 19.60 39.49
CA PHE A 466 -33.62 18.34 40.21
C PHE A 466 -35.01 17.72 40.28
N ALA A 467 -35.09 16.40 40.16
CA ALA A 467 -36.34 15.68 40.40
C ALA A 467 -36.65 15.54 41.91
N GLU A 468 -35.63 15.62 42.79
CA GLU A 468 -35.73 15.40 44.24
C GLU A 468 -34.98 16.49 45.06
N ALA A 469 -34.82 16.29 46.39
CA ALA A 469 -34.18 17.24 47.32
C ALA A 469 -32.70 17.50 47.00
N SER A 470 -32.12 18.60 47.50
CA SER A 470 -30.74 19.04 47.22
C SER A 470 -29.65 18.14 47.84
N PRO A 471 -28.39 18.14 47.30
CA PRO A 471 -27.27 17.35 47.82
C PRO A 471 -26.99 17.49 49.33
N ASP A 472 -26.53 16.40 49.96
CA ASP A 472 -26.17 16.33 51.39
C ASP A 472 -24.97 17.23 51.75
N VAL A 473 -23.97 17.32 50.86
CA VAL A 473 -22.78 18.16 51.06
C VAL A 473 -22.58 19.08 49.86
N GLN A 474 -22.68 20.39 50.10
CA GLN A 474 -22.37 21.42 49.11
C GLN A 474 -21.35 22.39 49.67
N SER A 475 -20.24 22.58 48.95
CA SER A 475 -19.24 23.59 49.30
C SER A 475 -19.18 24.65 48.20
N TYR A 476 -19.41 25.91 48.56
CA TYR A 476 -19.29 27.06 47.64
C TYR A 476 -18.36 28.10 48.25
N ILE A 477 -17.57 28.75 47.41
CA ILE A 477 -16.81 29.94 47.79
C ILE A 477 -17.62 31.16 47.33
N GLY A 478 -18.42 31.76 48.24
CA GLY A 478 -19.19 32.99 47.98
C GLY A 478 -20.66 32.94 48.45
N THR A 479 -21.34 34.10 48.49
CA THR A 479 -22.77 34.21 48.88
C THR A 479 -23.71 33.81 47.74
N PRO A 480 -24.77 33.00 48.01
CA PRO A 480 -25.64 32.46 46.97
C PRO A 480 -26.61 33.49 46.38
N THR A 481 -26.85 33.41 45.06
CA THR A 481 -27.88 34.18 44.36
C THR A 481 -29.00 33.23 43.92
N LYS A 482 -30.24 33.53 44.34
CA LYS A 482 -31.56 32.95 43.97
C LYS A 482 -31.61 31.46 43.56
N VAL A 483 -32.21 30.65 44.41
CA VAL A 483 -32.70 29.29 44.10
C VAL A 483 -34.11 29.38 43.51
N LEU A 484 -34.33 28.86 42.31
CA LEU A 484 -35.67 28.55 41.79
C LEU A 484 -35.96 27.06 42.04
N LEU A 485 -36.80 26.78 43.03
CA LEU A 485 -37.41 25.46 43.22
C LEU A 485 -38.70 25.42 42.39
N THR A 486 -38.74 24.65 41.32
CA THR A 486 -40.01 24.31 40.68
C THR A 486 -40.59 23.09 41.38
N SER A 487 -41.45 23.31 42.37
CA SER A 487 -42.38 22.31 42.88
C SER A 487 -43.53 22.12 41.88
N ASP A 488 -43.86 20.85 41.60
CA ASP A 488 -45.10 20.34 40.98
C ASP A 488 -45.36 20.67 39.49
N ILE A 489 -44.81 19.86 38.59
CA ILE A 489 -45.54 19.47 37.37
C ILE A 489 -46.18 18.10 37.65
N ARG A 490 -47.35 18.10 38.28
CA ARG A 490 -48.25 16.95 38.22
C ARG A 490 -48.71 16.81 36.76
N LEU A 491 -48.24 15.77 36.09
CA LEU A 491 -48.84 15.24 34.87
C LEU A 491 -50.33 14.99 35.14
N ARG A 492 -51.21 15.87 34.63
CA ARG A 492 -52.62 15.50 34.46
C ARG A 492 -52.67 14.54 33.29
N SER A 493 -52.97 13.28 33.60
CA SER A 493 -53.49 12.32 32.65
C SER A 493 -54.81 12.85 32.06
N SER A 494 -54.85 12.99 30.74
CA SER A 494 -56.09 12.95 29.94
C SER A 494 -55.74 12.47 28.55
#